data_AF-A0A537NVQ3-F1
#
_entry.id   AF-A0A537NVQ3-F1
#
_cell.length_a   1.000
_cell.length_b   1.000
_cell.length_c   1.000
_cell.angle_alpha   90.00
_cell.angle_beta   90.00
_cell.angle_gamma   90.00
#
_symmetry.space_group_name_H-M   'P 1'
#
loop_
_entity.id
_entity.type
_entity.pdbx_description
1 polymer ?
#
loop_
_entity_poly.entity_id
_entity_poly.type
_entity_poly.pdbx_seq_one_letter_code
_entity_poly.pdbx_strand_id
1 'polypeptide(L)'
;SAVEHFPRRQTGSTAIGEGIAAALRSIATNGIAGGREVVDVSGDGRESVAREFTVLVDQARIMALARGVVINGLAIQNEVSDLADYYRRNVQAGPESFVMAAKDYEDFAEAMRRKLLREIEYRPRITSLDWPAGRNR
;
A
#
# COMPACT_ATOMS: atom_id res chain seq x y z
N SER A 1 -4.61 -21.36 2.53
CA SER A 1 -3.37 -20.53 2.55
C SER A 1 -3.58 -19.34 3.48
N ALA A 2 -2.57 -18.84 4.19
CA ALA A 2 -2.71 -17.79 5.24
C ALA A 2 -3.41 -16.48 4.79
N VAL A 3 -3.62 -16.31 3.49
CA VAL A 3 -4.36 -15.19 2.87
C VAL A 3 -5.90 -15.31 3.03
N GLU A 4 -6.44 -16.50 3.34
CA GLU A 4 -7.89 -16.74 3.44
C GLU A 4 -8.53 -16.26 4.75
N HIS A 5 -7.75 -15.96 5.79
CA HIS A 5 -8.27 -15.66 7.14
C HIS A 5 -8.28 -14.17 7.50
N PHE A 6 -8.02 -13.26 6.54
CA PHE A 6 -8.23 -11.84 6.79
C PHE A 6 -9.72 -11.52 6.66
N PRO A 7 -10.42 -11.13 7.75
CA PRO A 7 -11.84 -10.80 7.69
C PRO A 7 -12.05 -9.63 6.73
N ARG A 8 -12.67 -9.90 5.58
CA ARG A 8 -13.08 -8.87 4.62
C ARG A 8 -14.34 -8.21 5.14
N ARG A 9 -14.21 -7.06 5.80
CA ARG A 9 -15.37 -6.25 6.16
C ARG A 9 -15.73 -5.34 4.99
N GLN A 10 -16.50 -5.86 4.04
CA GLN A 10 -17.05 -5.09 2.94
C GLN A 10 -18.26 -4.30 3.45
N THR A 11 -18.03 -3.10 3.97
CA THR A 11 -19.08 -2.08 4.08
C THR A 11 -19.05 -1.32 2.75
N GLY A 12 -20.20 -1.01 2.15
CA GLY A 12 -20.32 -0.30 0.86
C GLY A 12 -19.85 1.18 0.87
N SER A 13 -18.79 1.48 1.64
CA SER A 13 -18.09 2.74 1.71
C SER A 13 -16.59 2.49 1.52
N THR A 14 -15.94 3.32 0.72
CA THR A 14 -14.51 3.31 0.44
C THR A 14 -13.80 4.31 1.35
N ALA A 15 -13.44 3.90 2.56
CA ALA A 15 -12.74 4.73 3.55
C ALA A 15 -11.21 4.66 3.36
N ILE A 16 -10.68 5.26 2.28
CA ILE A 16 -9.27 5.15 1.89
C ILE A 16 -8.37 5.82 2.93
N GLY A 17 -8.73 7.02 3.38
CA GLY A 17 -7.97 7.76 4.39
C GLY A 17 -7.79 6.99 5.70
N GLU A 18 -8.86 6.37 6.20
CA GLU A 18 -8.82 5.50 7.38
C GLU A 18 -7.94 4.26 7.16
N GLY A 19 -8.03 3.64 5.98
CA GLY A 19 -7.20 2.49 5.62
C GLY A 19 -5.71 2.85 5.63
N ILE A 20 -5.33 3.97 5.03
CA ILE A 20 -3.95 4.47 5.04
C ILE A 20 -3.52 4.79 6.48
N ALA A 21 -4.36 5.47 7.27
CA ALA A 21 -4.03 5.80 8.66
C ALA A 21 -3.81 4.54 9.51
N ALA A 22 -4.61 3.49 9.30
CA ALA A 22 -4.41 2.20 9.94
C ALA A 22 -3.09 1.55 9.51
N ALA A 23 -2.76 1.55 8.22
CA ALA A 23 -1.50 1.02 7.71
C ALA A 23 -0.28 1.75 8.28
N LEU A 24 -0.33 3.09 8.36
CA LEU A 24 0.74 3.89 8.98
C LEU A 24 0.94 3.56 10.46
N ARG A 25 -0.15 3.32 11.21
CA ARG A 25 -0.06 2.84 12.60
C ARG A 25 0.60 1.47 12.66
N SER A 26 0.21 0.55 11.79
CA SER A 26 0.80 -0.79 11.74
C SER A 26 2.29 -0.76 11.43
N ILE A 27 2.74 0.08 10.50
CA ILE A 27 4.17 0.29 10.23
C ILE A 27 4.88 0.80 11.49
N ALA A 28 4.33 1.84 12.14
CA ALA A 28 4.96 2.44 13.31
C ALA A 28 5.05 1.52 14.53
N THR A 29 4.16 0.53 14.67
CA THR A 29 4.06 -0.31 15.87
C THR A 29 4.51 -1.76 15.66
N ASN A 30 4.96 -2.15 14.46
CA ASN A 30 5.31 -3.55 14.17
C ASN A 30 6.68 -3.98 14.73
N GLY A 31 7.51 -3.05 15.22
CA GLY A 31 8.85 -3.34 15.77
C GLY A 31 9.92 -3.67 14.73
N ILE A 32 9.67 -3.39 13.44
CA ILE A 32 10.57 -3.65 12.32
C ILE A 32 11.12 -2.33 11.80
N ALA A 33 12.45 -2.20 11.72
CA ALA A 33 13.10 -1.08 11.05
C ALA A 33 13.29 -1.39 9.56
N GLY A 34 12.54 -0.73 8.70
CA GLY A 34 12.65 -0.84 7.24
C GLY A 34 13.50 0.28 6.64
N GLY A 35 14.36 -0.05 5.67
CA GLY A 35 15.07 0.97 4.87
C GLY A 35 14.16 1.71 3.87
N ARG A 36 12.97 1.17 3.61
CA ARG A 36 11.91 1.77 2.80
C ARG A 36 10.56 1.31 3.32
N GLU A 37 9.64 2.24 3.54
CA GLU A 37 8.29 1.98 4.01
C GLU A 37 7.27 2.37 2.94
N VAL A 38 6.34 1.46 2.63
CA VAL A 38 5.38 1.61 1.53
C VAL A 38 4.01 1.14 1.98
N VAL A 39 2.98 1.91 1.61
CA VAL A 39 1.57 1.54 1.70
C VAL A 39 1.03 1.41 0.27
N ASP A 40 0.58 0.22 -0.10
CA ASP A 40 -0.09 0.00 -1.37
C ASP A 40 -1.61 0.01 -1.18
N VAL A 41 -2.28 0.95 -1.83
CA VAL A 41 -3.73 1.13 -1.74
C VAL A 41 -4.39 0.59 -2.99
N SER A 42 -5.20 -0.45 -2.85
CA SER A 42 -6.05 -0.97 -3.94
C SER A 42 -7.52 -0.75 -3.63
N GLY A 43 -8.31 -0.32 -4.62
CA GLY A 43 -9.76 -0.16 -4.47
C GLY A 43 -10.47 0.22 -5.76
N ASP A 44 -11.80 0.15 -5.74
CA ASP A 44 -12.72 0.31 -6.88
C ASP A 44 -13.59 1.57 -6.81
N GLY A 45 -13.44 2.35 -5.74
CA GLY A 45 -14.22 3.56 -5.48
C GLY A 45 -13.36 4.76 -5.11
N ARG A 46 -13.96 5.95 -5.19
CA ARG A 46 -13.39 7.17 -4.62
C ARG A 46 -13.59 7.19 -3.11
N GLU A 47 -12.85 8.04 -2.39
CA GLU A 47 -13.07 8.23 -0.95
C GLU A 47 -14.54 8.49 -0.67
N SER A 48 -15.10 7.74 0.27
CA SER A 48 -16.44 7.96 0.78
C SER A 48 -16.41 7.85 2.30
N VAL A 49 -16.98 8.86 2.94
CA VAL A 49 -16.96 9.02 4.38
C VAL A 49 -18.09 8.19 5.00
N ALA A 50 -17.74 7.21 5.83
CA ALA A 50 -18.74 6.40 6.52
C ALA A 50 -19.30 7.09 7.79
N ARG A 51 -18.57 8.05 8.37
CA ARG A 51 -18.89 8.73 9.64
C ARG A 51 -18.31 10.15 9.69
N GLU A 52 -18.88 11.05 10.49
CA GLU A 52 -18.47 12.47 10.55
C GLU A 52 -17.03 12.73 11.05
N PHE A 53 -16.42 11.78 11.77
CA PHE A 53 -15.05 11.88 12.30
C PHE A 53 -14.16 10.75 11.77
N THR A 54 -13.61 10.91 10.57
CA THR A 54 -12.63 9.98 9.98
C THR A 54 -11.45 10.74 9.43
N VAL A 55 -10.29 10.06 9.38
CA VAL A 55 -9.14 10.53 8.61
C VAL A 55 -9.50 10.45 7.13
N LEU A 56 -9.44 11.60 6.47
CA LEU A 56 -9.65 11.71 5.04
C LEU A 56 -8.36 11.42 4.26
N VAL A 57 -8.50 11.12 2.97
CA VAL A 57 -7.37 10.70 2.12
C VAL A 57 -6.27 11.76 2.02
N ASP A 58 -6.62 13.05 2.04
CA ASP A 58 -5.69 14.18 2.01
C ASP A 58 -4.87 14.27 3.32
N GLN A 59 -5.54 14.12 4.46
CA GLN A 59 -4.90 14.08 5.78
C GLN A 59 -3.95 12.88 5.89
N ALA A 60 -4.38 11.70 5.42
CA ALA A 60 -3.56 10.50 5.43
C ALA A 60 -2.31 10.63 4.55
N ARG A 61 -2.41 11.31 3.39
CA ARG A 61 -1.26 11.62 2.53
C ARG A 61 -0.23 12.50 3.23
N ILE A 62 -0.69 13.54 3.92
CA ILE A 62 0.20 14.41 4.71
C ILE A 62 0.91 13.58 5.80
N MET A 63 0.18 12.72 6.50
CA MET A 63 0.74 11.86 7.54
C MET A 63 1.80 10.88 7.01
N ALA A 64 1.62 10.34 5.81
CA ALA A 64 2.56 9.43 5.18
C ALA A 64 3.83 10.16 4.73
N LEU A 65 3.68 11.31 4.05
CA LEU A 65 4.81 12.15 3.63
C LEU A 65 5.65 12.61 4.82
N ALA A 66 5.00 13.03 5.91
CA ALA A 66 5.69 13.44 7.15
C ALA A 66 6.51 12.31 7.80
N ARG A 67 6.20 11.05 7.48
CA ARG A 67 6.91 9.85 7.97
C ARG A 67 7.88 9.27 6.94
N GLY A 68 7.98 9.83 5.75
CA GLY A 68 8.77 9.26 4.66
C GLY A 68 8.18 7.96 4.08
N VAL A 69 6.90 7.70 4.34
CA VAL A 69 6.19 6.52 3.82
C VAL A 69 5.64 6.83 2.43
N VAL A 70 5.89 5.95 1.46
CA VAL A 70 5.39 6.06 0.08
C VAL A 70 4.00 5.45 -0.02
N ILE A 71 3.10 6.08 -0.78
CA ILE A 71 1.77 5.54 -1.08
C ILE A 71 1.66 5.27 -2.59
N ASN A 72 1.46 4.00 -2.96
CA ASN A 72 1.11 3.61 -4.33
C ASN A 72 -0.39 3.33 -4.47
N GLY A 73 -0.90 3.44 -5.69
CA GLY A 73 -2.29 3.18 -6.01
C GLY A 73 -2.50 2.04 -7.01
N LEU A 74 -3.52 1.22 -6.77
CA LEU A 74 -4.10 0.29 -7.73
C LEU A 74 -5.60 0.55 -7.83
N ALA A 75 -5.99 1.32 -8.84
CA ALA A 75 -7.38 1.63 -9.13
C ALA A 75 -8.02 0.47 -9.91
N ILE A 76 -9.03 -0.16 -9.33
CA ILE A 76 -9.80 -1.25 -9.93
C ILE A 76 -10.99 -0.62 -10.66
N GLN A 77 -10.88 -0.52 -11.98
CA GLN A 77 -11.65 0.36 -12.82
C GLN A 77 -12.88 -0.37 -13.38
N ASN A 78 -13.76 -0.80 -12.47
CA ASN A 78 -14.96 -1.58 -12.83
C ASN A 78 -16.16 -0.67 -13.09
N GLU A 79 -16.39 0.31 -12.20
CA GLU A 79 -17.59 1.17 -12.21
C GLU A 79 -17.25 2.66 -12.45
N VAL A 80 -16.03 3.08 -12.12
CA VAL A 80 -15.59 4.49 -12.19
C VAL A 80 -14.48 4.63 -13.23
N SER A 81 -14.84 5.17 -14.40
CA SER A 81 -13.97 5.25 -15.57
C SER A 81 -12.70 6.10 -15.40
N ASP A 82 -12.71 7.07 -14.49
CA ASP A 82 -11.57 7.97 -14.21
C ASP A 82 -10.90 7.69 -12.86
N LEU A 83 -11.11 6.50 -12.29
CA LEU A 83 -10.63 6.18 -10.94
C LEU A 83 -9.11 6.26 -10.81
N ALA A 84 -8.37 5.91 -11.86
CA ALA A 84 -6.91 6.01 -11.84
C ALA A 84 -6.45 7.47 -11.71
N ASP A 85 -7.14 8.41 -12.35
CA ASP A 85 -6.85 9.84 -12.20
C ASP A 85 -7.22 10.36 -10.82
N TYR A 86 -8.32 9.86 -10.26
CA TYR A 86 -8.64 10.10 -8.86
C TYR A 86 -7.51 9.64 -7.92
N TYR A 87 -7.01 8.41 -8.10
CA TYR A 87 -5.91 7.86 -7.28
C TYR A 87 -4.61 8.67 -7.44
N ARG A 88 -4.26 9.09 -8.66
CA ARG A 88 -3.07 9.93 -8.91
C ARG A 88 -3.15 11.27 -8.16
N ARG A 89 -4.31 11.91 -8.17
CA ARG A 89 -4.51 13.22 -7.53
C ARG A 89 -4.63 13.13 -6.02
N ASN A 90 -5.34 12.11 -5.53
CA ASN A 90 -5.85 12.09 -4.16
C ASN A 90 -5.27 11.01 -3.27
N VAL A 91 -4.62 9.98 -3.81
CA VAL A 91 -4.13 8.81 -3.03
C VAL A 91 -2.60 8.71 -3.09
N GLN A 92 -2.03 8.76 -4.29
CA GLN A 92 -0.59 8.65 -4.51
C GLN A 92 0.21 9.70 -3.72
N ALA A 93 1.31 9.28 -3.08
CA ALA A 93 2.20 10.17 -2.35
C ALA A 93 3.64 9.62 -2.24
N GLY A 94 4.62 10.52 -2.21
CA GLY A 94 6.01 10.20 -1.94
C GLY A 94 6.86 9.94 -3.20
N PRO A 95 8.19 9.89 -3.06
CA PRO A 95 9.12 9.68 -4.17
C PRO A 95 8.88 8.34 -4.87
N GLU A 96 9.00 8.33 -6.19
CA GLU A 96 8.84 7.12 -7.04
C GLU A 96 7.50 6.37 -6.86
N SER A 97 6.51 7.02 -6.24
CA SER A 97 5.16 6.49 -6.13
C SER A 97 4.51 6.37 -7.51
N PHE A 98 3.59 5.43 -7.65
CA PHE A 98 2.89 5.19 -8.92
C PHE A 98 1.41 4.82 -8.70
N VAL A 99 0.64 4.92 -9.79
CA VAL A 99 -0.74 4.42 -9.86
C VAL A 99 -0.91 3.52 -11.07
N MET A 100 -1.46 2.33 -10.83
CA MET A 100 -1.90 1.39 -11.85
C MET A 100 -3.42 1.36 -11.95
N ALA A 101 -3.93 1.07 -13.15
CA ALA A 101 -5.34 0.77 -13.38
C ALA A 101 -5.48 -0.72 -13.73
N ALA A 102 -6.39 -1.43 -13.08
CA ALA A 102 -6.84 -2.75 -13.50
C ALA A 102 -8.25 -2.62 -14.07
N LYS A 103 -8.49 -3.06 -15.30
CA LYS A 103 -9.79 -2.88 -15.97
C LYS A 103 -10.78 -4.00 -15.64
N ASP A 104 -10.29 -5.21 -15.35
CA ASP A 104 -11.13 -6.39 -15.08
C ASP A 104 -10.60 -7.26 -13.91
N TYR A 105 -11.44 -8.11 -13.31
CA TYR A 105 -11.09 -8.94 -12.14
C TYR A 105 -10.07 -10.05 -12.49
N GLU A 106 -10.07 -10.57 -13.72
CA GLU A 106 -9.01 -11.45 -14.22
C GLU A 106 -7.65 -10.72 -14.30
N ASP A 107 -7.65 -9.44 -14.73
CA ASP A 107 -6.44 -8.59 -14.76
C ASP A 107 -5.93 -8.31 -13.34
N PHE A 108 -6.82 -8.19 -12.35
CA PHE A 108 -6.45 -8.02 -10.95
C PHE A 108 -5.70 -9.25 -10.41
N ALA A 109 -6.16 -10.47 -10.72
CA ALA A 109 -5.46 -11.69 -10.33
C ALA A 109 -4.06 -11.78 -10.95
N GLU A 110 -3.93 -11.40 -12.22
CA GLU A 110 -2.64 -11.38 -12.90
C GLU A 110 -1.71 -10.25 -12.38
N ALA A 111 -2.25 -9.05 -12.14
CA ALA A 111 -1.51 -7.92 -11.59
C ALA A 111 -1.04 -8.20 -10.16
N MET A 112 -1.88 -8.82 -9.32
CA MET A 112 -1.51 -9.22 -7.96
C MET A 112 -0.44 -10.30 -7.99
N ARG A 113 -0.55 -11.28 -8.91
CA ARG A 113 0.49 -12.29 -9.14
C ARG A 113 1.81 -11.66 -9.56
N ARG A 114 1.81 -10.72 -10.52
CA ARG A 114 3.02 -9.99 -10.95
C ARG A 114 3.63 -9.16 -9.81
N LYS A 115 2.80 -8.53 -8.99
CA LYS A 115 3.25 -7.75 -7.83
C LYS A 115 3.95 -8.65 -6.80
N LEU A 116 3.33 -9.76 -6.42
CA LEU A 116 3.89 -10.73 -5.47
C LEU A 116 5.17 -11.38 -6.00
N LEU A 117 5.23 -11.72 -7.29
CA LEU A 117 6.45 -12.24 -7.91
C LEU A 117 7.57 -11.20 -7.87
N ARG A 118 7.27 -9.92 -8.11
CA ARG A 118 8.27 -8.84 -8.05
C ARG A 118 8.80 -8.58 -6.64
N GLU A 119 7.97 -8.79 -5.61
CA GLU A 119 8.41 -8.72 -4.21
C GLU A 119 9.29 -9.91 -3.82
N ILE A 120 9.03 -11.11 -4.35
CA ILE A 120 9.87 -12.31 -4.11
C ILE A 120 11.19 -12.25 -4.89
N GLU A 121 11.17 -11.72 -6.12
CA GLU A 121 12.37 -11.57 -6.97
C GLU A 121 13.27 -10.42 -6.54
N TYR A 122 12.77 -9.47 -5.76
CA TYR A 122 13.59 -8.41 -5.16
C TYR A 122 14.50 -9.01 -4.07
N ARG A 123 15.62 -9.58 -4.50
CA ARG A 123 16.77 -9.82 -3.62
C ARG A 123 17.34 -8.46 -3.24
N PRO A 124 17.30 -8.03 -1.96
CA PRO A 124 18.07 -6.87 -1.56
C PRO A 124 19.52 -7.14 -1.93
N ARG A 125 20.20 -6.19 -2.58
CA ARG A 125 21.65 -6.25 -2.67
C ARG A 125 22.13 -6.22 -1.23
N ILE A 126 22.57 -7.37 -0.72
CA ILE A 126 23.39 -7.42 0.47
C ILE A 126 24.67 -6.71 0.05
N THR A 127 24.79 -5.41 0.37
CA THR A 127 26.09 -4.79 0.44
C THR A 127 26.86 -5.60 1.47
N SER A 128 27.94 -6.22 1.02
CA SER A 128 28.77 -7.15 1.79
C SER A 128 29.02 -6.63 3.20
N LEU A 129 28.40 -7.25 4.19
CA LEU A 129 28.87 -7.17 5.57
C LEU A 129 30.14 -8.02 5.61
N ASP A 130 31.29 -7.36 5.68
CA ASP A 130 32.56 -8.00 6.03
C ASP A 130 32.40 -8.62 7.43
N TRP A 131 32.12 -9.91 7.45
CA TRP A 131 32.02 -10.71 8.68
C TRP A 131 33.45 -11.03 9.17
N PRO A 132 33.86 -10.58 10.36
CA PRO A 132 35.17 -10.94 10.88
C PRO A 132 35.13 -12.41 11.33
N ALA A 133 35.98 -13.22 10.69
CA ALA A 133 36.17 -14.61 11.06
C ALA A 133 36.71 -14.73 12.50
N GLY A 134 35.95 -15.41 13.34
CA GLY A 134 36.47 -16.24 14.42
C GLY A 134 36.78 -15.55 15.75
N ARG A 135 36.17 -16.09 16.82
CA ARG A 135 36.95 -16.60 17.95
C ARG A 135 36.15 -17.66 18.69
N ASN A 136 36.64 -18.90 18.58
CA ASN A 136 36.43 -19.91 19.61
C ASN A 136 37.20 -19.46 20.85
N ARG A 137 36.53 -19.39 22.00
CA ARG A 137 36.94 -20.00 23.28
C ARG A 137 35.82 -19.88 24.30
#